data_AF-T0S5U1-F1
#
_entry.id   AF-T0S5U1-F1
#
_cell.length_a   1.000
_cell.length_b   1.000
_cell.length_c   1.000
_cell.angle_alpha   90.00
_cell.angle_beta   90.00
_cell.angle_gamma   90.00
#
_symmetry.space_group_name_H-M   'P 1'
#
loop_
_entity.id
_entity.type
_entity.pdbx_description
1 polymer ?
#
loop_
_entity_poly.entity_id
_entity_poly.type
_entity_poly.pdbx_seq_one_letter_code
_entity_poly.pdbx_strand_id
1 'polypeptide(L)'
;MFASWLPCVTTALLAVASFAQDIELAARDYSLSAVVGKDSAGQPELSFTVLQIPDMHYTGNPKYACNGPPHMPCGEYNMTDLIGRLVSHVQPNLVVFTGDQRNSTAEVLTTWKQAEGDLTKHEYVLFAKAA
;
A
#
# COMPACT_ATOMS: atom_id res chain seq x y z
N MET A 1 66.58 50.14 7.61
CA MET A 1 66.17 49.24 6.51
C MET A 1 64.86 48.59 6.92
N PHE A 2 63.79 48.90 6.18
CA PHE A 2 62.43 48.47 6.46
C PHE A 2 62.22 47.00 6.08
N ALA A 3 61.55 46.22 6.92
CA ALA A 3 60.92 44.97 6.53
C ALA A 3 59.60 44.82 7.28
N SER A 4 58.52 45.05 6.52
CA SER A 4 57.11 44.87 6.83
C SER A 4 56.73 43.40 6.86
N TRP A 5 55.92 42.94 7.82
CA TRP A 5 55.06 41.76 7.64
C TRP A 5 53.72 41.99 8.34
N LEU A 6 52.65 41.90 7.55
CA LEU A 6 51.26 42.16 7.91
C LEU A 6 50.68 41.04 8.81
N PRO A 7 49.65 41.35 9.63
CA PRO A 7 48.88 40.31 10.32
C PRO A 7 47.98 39.54 9.34
N CYS A 8 47.99 38.22 9.49
CA CYS A 8 47.15 37.26 8.79
C CYS A 8 45.69 37.47 9.19
N VAL A 9 44.89 38.04 8.28
CA VAL A 9 43.43 38.16 8.44
C VAL A 9 42.82 36.79 8.17
N THR A 10 42.27 36.17 9.21
CA THR A 10 41.53 34.91 9.10
C THR A 10 40.10 35.22 8.67
N THR A 11 39.83 35.07 7.38
CA THR A 11 38.46 35.15 6.86
C THR A 11 37.71 33.88 7.27
N ALA A 12 36.79 33.99 8.23
CA ALA A 12 35.88 32.91 8.58
C ALA A 12 34.89 32.69 7.42
N LEU A 13 35.00 31.55 6.73
CA LEU A 13 33.96 31.09 5.81
C LEU A 13 32.73 30.68 6.64
N LEU A 14 31.65 31.47 6.53
CA LEU A 14 30.31 31.04 6.93
C LEU A 14 29.83 30.00 5.90
N ALA A 15 29.98 28.72 6.23
CA ALA A 15 29.29 27.65 5.53
C ALA A 15 27.80 27.71 5.92
N VAL A 16 26.98 28.30 5.06
CA VAL A 16 25.53 28.16 5.16
C VAL A 16 25.24 26.73 4.69
N ALA A 17 25.14 25.80 5.64
CA ALA A 17 24.62 24.47 5.36
C ALA A 17 23.15 24.65 4.94
N SER A 18 22.92 24.62 3.63
CA SER A 18 21.57 24.52 3.09
C SER A 18 21.00 23.21 3.60
N PHE A 19 19.97 23.29 4.43
CA PHE A 19 19.15 22.15 4.81
C PHE A 19 18.42 21.67 3.56
N ALA A 20 19.09 20.83 2.76
CA ALA A 20 18.38 19.89 1.93
C ALA A 20 17.64 18.97 2.89
N GLN A 21 16.37 19.26 3.14
CA GLN A 21 15.49 18.29 3.78
C GLN A 21 15.45 17.09 2.85
N ASP A 22 16.09 16.02 3.29
CA ASP A 22 15.99 14.69 2.70
C ASP A 22 14.50 14.35 2.56
N ILE A 23 13.95 14.58 1.37
CA ILE A 23 12.78 13.82 0.92
C ILE A 23 13.33 12.46 0.50
N GLU A 24 13.74 11.67 1.50
CA GLU A 24 13.88 10.23 1.35
C GLU A 24 12.45 9.70 1.24
N LEU A 25 11.90 9.74 0.02
CA LEU A 25 10.91 8.76 -0.39
C LEU A 25 11.60 7.41 -0.17
N ALA A 26 11.44 6.85 1.03
CA ALA A 26 11.78 5.47 1.31
C ALA A 26 11.03 4.64 0.26
N ALA A 27 11.73 4.28 -0.81
CA ALA A 27 11.23 3.38 -1.83
C ALA A 27 11.02 2.07 -1.11
N ARG A 28 9.79 1.85 -0.64
CA ARG A 28 9.39 0.58 -0.05
C ARG A 28 9.81 -0.50 -1.05
N ASP A 29 10.58 -1.46 -0.58
CA ASP A 29 10.96 -2.60 -1.40
C ASP A 29 9.67 -3.39 -1.70
N TYR A 30 9.16 -3.22 -2.91
CA TYR A 30 8.00 -3.93 -3.44
C TYR A 30 8.43 -5.20 -4.20
N SER A 31 9.61 -5.76 -3.90
CA SER A 31 10.06 -6.98 -4.55
C SER A 31 9.08 -8.14 -4.29
N LEU A 32 8.51 -8.66 -5.37
CA LEU A 32 7.68 -9.86 -5.35
C LEU A 32 8.59 -11.06 -5.53
N SER A 33 8.58 -11.97 -4.54
CA SER A 33 9.40 -13.17 -4.55
C SER A 33 8.54 -14.42 -4.69
N ALA A 34 8.94 -15.31 -5.60
CA ALA A 34 8.41 -16.67 -5.66
C ALA A 34 8.94 -17.50 -4.48
N VAL A 35 8.15 -18.46 -4.01
CA VAL A 35 8.57 -19.40 -2.97
C VAL A 35 9.19 -20.64 -3.61
N VAL A 36 10.22 -21.18 -2.98
CA VAL A 36 10.85 -22.44 -3.41
C VAL A 36 10.10 -23.59 -2.77
N GLY A 37 9.47 -24.43 -3.59
CA GLY A 37 8.76 -25.64 -3.21
C GLY A 37 9.36 -26.89 -3.83
N LYS A 38 8.58 -27.98 -3.81
CA LYS A 38 8.88 -29.21 -4.52
C LYS A 38 7.65 -29.65 -5.30
N ASP A 39 7.84 -30.10 -6.53
CA ASP A 39 6.78 -30.67 -7.36
C ASP A 39 6.37 -32.08 -6.90
N SER A 40 5.42 -32.71 -7.59
CA SER A 40 4.97 -34.08 -7.32
C SER A 40 6.07 -35.15 -7.47
N ALA A 41 7.17 -34.84 -8.15
CA ALA A 41 8.34 -35.70 -8.31
C ALA A 41 9.45 -35.38 -7.29
N GLY A 42 9.22 -34.43 -6.38
CA GLY A 42 10.17 -33.99 -5.36
C GLY A 42 11.27 -33.06 -5.87
N GLN A 43 11.18 -32.58 -7.11
CA GLN A 43 12.14 -31.65 -7.70
C GLN A 43 11.87 -30.21 -7.24
N PRO A 44 12.90 -29.37 -7.09
CA PRO A 44 12.71 -27.96 -6.76
C PRO A 44 11.81 -27.26 -7.79
N GLU A 45 10.80 -26.55 -7.30
CA GLU A 45 9.88 -25.77 -8.13
C GLU A 45 9.73 -24.37 -7.53
N LEU A 46 9.66 -23.34 -8.39
CA LEU A 46 9.29 -22.00 -7.96
C LEU A 46 7.79 -21.83 -8.10
N SER A 47 7.12 -21.43 -7.03
CA SER A 47 5.69 -21.15 -7.06
C SER A 47 5.38 -19.71 -6.64
N PHE A 48 4.36 -19.16 -7.26
CA PHE A 48 3.87 -17.81 -6.98
C PHE A 48 2.35 -17.82 -7.07
N THR A 49 1.69 -17.40 -6.00
CA THR A 49 0.24 -17.47 -5.87
C THR A 49 -0.34 -16.06 -5.87
N VAL A 50 -1.30 -15.82 -6.77
CA VAL A 50 -2.05 -14.57 -6.87
C VAL A 50 -3.50 -14.82 -6.45
N LEU A 51 -3.98 -14.08 -5.46
CA LEU A 51 -5.39 -14.05 -5.09
C LEU A 51 -6.06 -12.86 -5.76
N GLN A 52 -6.96 -13.12 -6.72
CA GLN A 52 -7.77 -12.08 -7.35
C GLN A 52 -9.11 -11.91 -6.63
N ILE A 53 -9.48 -10.67 -6.36
CA ILE A 53 -10.73 -10.29 -5.70
C ILE A 53 -11.46 -9.28 -6.61
N PRO A 54 -12.45 -9.73 -7.39
CA PRO A 54 -13.23 -8.85 -8.25
C PRO A 54 -14.41 -8.19 -7.53
N ASP A 55 -14.77 -6.99 -7.99
CA ASP A 55 -16.13 -6.45 -7.95
C ASP A 55 -16.87 -6.53 -6.60
N MET A 56 -16.20 -6.14 -5.53
CA MET A 56 -16.78 -6.28 -4.19
C MET A 56 -17.87 -5.24 -3.87
N HIS A 57 -17.93 -4.13 -4.62
CA HIS A 57 -18.89 -3.04 -4.44
C HIS A 57 -19.10 -2.61 -2.97
N TYR A 58 -18.02 -2.46 -2.19
CA TYR A 58 -18.09 -2.00 -0.82
C TYR A 58 -18.75 -0.62 -0.72
N THR A 59 -19.69 -0.48 0.20
CA THR A 59 -20.28 0.82 0.55
C THR A 59 -19.44 1.54 1.61
N GLY A 60 -18.65 0.79 2.38
CA GLY A 60 -17.89 1.27 3.53
C GLY A 60 -18.67 1.22 4.84
N ASN A 61 -19.89 0.68 4.84
CA ASN A 61 -20.67 0.43 6.04
C ASN A 61 -20.71 -1.09 6.31
N PRO A 62 -20.03 -1.59 7.37
CA PRO A 62 -20.02 -3.01 7.68
C PRO A 62 -21.41 -3.61 7.85
N LYS A 63 -22.40 -2.82 8.30
CA LYS A 63 -23.78 -3.26 8.51
C LYS A 63 -24.67 -3.12 7.26
N TYR A 64 -24.11 -2.71 6.12
CA TYR A 64 -24.87 -2.62 4.88
C TYR A 64 -25.40 -4.01 4.51
N ALA A 65 -26.72 -4.12 4.41
CA ALA A 65 -27.38 -5.39 4.21
C ALA A 65 -27.17 -5.90 2.77
N CYS A 66 -26.98 -7.20 2.64
CA CYS A 66 -26.91 -7.84 1.33
C CYS A 66 -28.27 -7.72 0.61
N ASN A 67 -28.24 -7.64 -0.72
CA ASN A 67 -29.45 -7.68 -1.54
C ASN A 67 -29.83 -9.14 -1.87
N GLY A 68 -31.01 -9.58 -1.43
CA GLY A 68 -31.53 -10.93 -1.69
C GLY A 68 -30.64 -12.09 -1.21
N PRO A 69 -30.07 -12.07 0.02
CA PRO A 69 -29.18 -13.14 0.45
C PRO A 69 -29.96 -14.45 0.70
N PRO A 70 -29.32 -15.62 0.50
CA PRO A 70 -29.97 -16.91 0.77
C PRO A 70 -30.25 -17.13 2.26
N HIS A 71 -29.48 -16.47 3.14
CA HIS A 71 -29.58 -16.57 4.58
C HIS A 71 -29.34 -15.20 5.25
N MET A 72 -29.99 -14.97 6.40
CA MET A 72 -29.82 -13.77 7.23
C MET A 72 -29.30 -14.14 8.64
N PRO A 73 -28.54 -13.25 9.30
CA PRO A 73 -28.14 -11.91 8.84
C PRO A 73 -27.02 -11.97 7.79
N CYS A 74 -27.09 -11.09 6.81
CA CYS A 74 -26.04 -10.88 5.82
C CYS A 74 -25.74 -9.39 5.73
N GLY A 75 -24.46 -9.04 5.81
CA GLY A 75 -23.99 -7.70 5.52
C GLY A 75 -22.57 -7.67 4.99
N GLU A 76 -22.10 -6.47 4.68
CA GLU A 76 -20.76 -6.19 4.18
C GLU A 76 -19.65 -6.80 5.06
N TYR A 77 -19.88 -6.92 6.37
CA TYR A 77 -18.98 -7.63 7.29
C TYR A 77 -18.71 -9.10 6.90
N ASN A 78 -19.68 -9.79 6.28
CA ASN A 78 -19.50 -11.16 5.81
C ASN A 78 -18.52 -11.23 4.63
N MET A 79 -18.51 -10.20 3.77
CA MET A 79 -17.58 -10.12 2.65
C MET A 79 -16.15 -9.89 3.14
N THR A 80 -15.98 -8.99 4.12
CA THR A 80 -14.68 -8.75 4.76
C THR A 80 -14.15 -10.00 5.45
N ASP A 81 -15.02 -10.72 6.16
CA ASP A 81 -14.68 -12.00 6.78
C ASP A 81 -14.28 -13.06 5.75
N LEU A 82 -15.01 -13.17 4.63
CA LEU A 82 -14.64 -14.09 3.54
C LEU A 82 -13.25 -13.79 2.98
N ILE A 83 -12.95 -12.52 2.68
CA ILE A 83 -11.63 -12.12 2.18
C ILE A 83 -10.55 -12.42 3.22
N GLY A 84 -10.79 -12.10 4.50
CA GLY A 84 -9.85 -12.39 5.58
C GLY A 84 -9.54 -13.88 5.70
N ARG A 85 -10.57 -14.74 5.58
CA ARG A 85 -10.40 -16.20 5.58
C ARG A 85 -9.64 -16.69 4.35
N LEU A 86 -9.92 -16.15 3.15
CA LEU A 86 -9.20 -16.50 1.93
C LEU A 86 -7.72 -16.13 2.01
N VAL A 87 -7.40 -14.91 2.45
CA VAL A 87 -6.01 -14.47 2.61
C VAL A 87 -5.28 -15.34 3.64
N SER A 88 -5.92 -15.65 4.77
CA SER A 88 -5.33 -16.47 5.83
C SER A 88 -5.12 -17.93 5.41
N HIS A 89 -6.04 -18.47 4.61
CA HIS A 89 -6.00 -19.87 4.17
C HIS A 89 -5.07 -20.09 2.97
N VAL A 90 -5.16 -19.23 1.95
CA VAL A 90 -4.39 -19.36 0.70
C VAL A 90 -2.96 -18.86 0.87
N GLN A 91 -2.75 -17.86 1.74
CA GLN A 91 -1.45 -17.20 1.94
C GLN A 91 -0.82 -16.75 0.59
N PRO A 92 -1.53 -15.95 -0.21
CA PRO A 92 -1.05 -15.55 -1.53
C PRO A 92 0.19 -14.65 -1.43
N ASN A 93 1.06 -14.71 -2.45
CA ASN A 93 2.20 -13.81 -2.57
C ASN A 93 1.76 -12.40 -3.00
N LEU A 94 0.63 -12.31 -3.71
CA LEU A 94 0.05 -11.05 -4.15
C LEU A 94 -1.48 -11.14 -4.12
N VAL A 95 -2.13 -10.13 -3.54
CA VAL A 95 -3.57 -9.92 -3.65
C VAL A 95 -3.82 -8.84 -4.69
N VAL A 96 -4.66 -9.14 -5.68
CA VAL A 96 -5.02 -8.20 -6.76
C VAL A 96 -6.52 -7.95 -6.70
N PHE A 97 -6.89 -6.68 -6.53
CA PHE A 97 -8.29 -6.26 -6.59
C PHE A 97 -8.62 -5.82 -8.02
N THR A 98 -9.60 -6.46 -8.64
CA THR A 98 -9.93 -6.21 -10.05
C THR A 98 -11.28 -5.51 -10.18
N GLY A 99 -11.26 -4.19 -10.39
CA GLY A 99 -12.43 -3.35 -10.69
C GLY A 99 -13.43 -3.19 -9.53
N ASP A 100 -14.20 -2.12 -9.53
CA ASP A 100 -15.46 -1.93 -8.77
C ASP A 100 -15.46 -2.36 -7.29
N GLN A 101 -14.32 -2.18 -6.60
CA GLN A 101 -14.20 -2.53 -5.19
C GLN A 101 -15.08 -1.67 -4.29
N ARG A 102 -15.44 -0.46 -4.74
CA ARG A 102 -16.33 0.47 -4.03
C ARG A 102 -17.54 0.74 -4.89
N ASN A 103 -18.71 0.79 -4.27
CA ASN A 103 -19.92 1.29 -4.90
C ASN A 103 -19.92 2.83 -4.86
N SER A 104 -19.18 3.48 -5.78
CA SER A 104 -19.22 4.93 -5.94
C SER A 104 -19.22 5.35 -7.41
N THR A 105 -20.07 6.33 -7.74
CA THR A 105 -20.09 6.99 -9.05
C THR A 105 -18.94 7.99 -9.25
N ALA A 106 -18.23 8.32 -8.18
CA ALA A 106 -16.94 9.02 -8.22
C ALA A 106 -15.84 7.97 -8.06
N GLU A 107 -14.96 7.81 -9.05
CA GLU A 107 -13.76 6.96 -8.95
C GLU A 107 -12.76 7.56 -7.95
N VAL A 108 -13.06 7.42 -6.67
CA VAL A 108 -12.10 7.70 -5.60
C VAL A 108 -11.31 6.43 -5.38
N LEU A 109 -10.08 6.38 -5.91
CA LEU A 109 -9.15 5.30 -5.66
C LEU A 109 -8.78 5.31 -4.16
N THR A 110 -9.51 4.53 -3.39
CA THR A 110 -9.32 4.43 -1.94
C THR A 110 -8.22 3.42 -1.69
N THR A 111 -7.07 3.90 -1.21
CA THR A 111 -5.95 3.02 -0.86
C THR A 111 -6.07 2.67 0.62
N TRP A 112 -5.91 1.39 0.95
CA TRP A 112 -5.82 0.94 2.32
C TRP A 112 -4.34 0.92 2.68
N LYS A 113 -3.88 1.84 3.54
CA LYS A 113 -2.53 1.77 4.07
C LYS A 113 -2.57 0.89 5.31
N GLN A 114 -2.15 -0.37 5.17
CA GLN A 114 -1.84 -1.18 6.34
C GLN A 114 -0.43 -0.80 6.82
N ALA A 115 -0.37 -0.16 8.00
CA ALA A 115 0.90 0.13 8.68
C ALA A 115 0.73 -0.25 10.16
N GLU A 116 1.56 -1.15 10.68
CA GLU A 116 1.70 -1.40 12.14
C GLU A 116 0.37 -1.60 12.91
N GLY A 117 -0.54 -2.44 12.39
CA GLY A 117 -1.81 -2.71 13.06
C GLY A 117 -2.85 -1.59 12.93
N ASP A 118 -2.52 -0.51 12.23
CA ASP A 118 -3.46 0.53 11.81
C ASP A 118 -4.17 0.08 10.53
N LEU A 119 -5.48 -0.15 10.66
CA LEU A 119 -6.40 -0.46 9.57
C LEU A 119 -7.26 0.76 9.18
N THR A 120 -6.85 1.98 9.59
CA THR A 120 -7.64 3.17 9.28
C THR A 120 -7.65 3.45 7.78
N LYS A 121 -8.85 3.71 7.29
CA LYS A 121 -9.14 4.02 5.89
C LYS A 121 -8.62 5.42 5.58
N HIS A 122 -7.66 5.53 4.65
CA HIS A 122 -7.27 6.82 4.10
C HIS A 122 -7.86 6.96 2.69
N GLU A 123 -8.81 7.88 2.52
CA GLU A 123 -9.39 8.16 1.20
C GLU A 123 -8.57 9.26 0.51
N TYR A 124 -7.97 8.92 -0.64
CA TYR A 124 -7.31 9.89 -1.51
C TYR A 124 -8.08 9.99 -2.83
N VAL A 125 -8.47 11.20 -3.21
CA VAL A 125 -9.10 11.43 -4.53
C VAL A 125 -7.98 11.55 -5.56
N LEU A 126 -7.72 10.47 -6.30
CA LEU A 126 -6.69 10.48 -7.35
C LEU A 126 -7.19 11.09 -8.66
N PHE A 127 -8.47 10.90 -8.99
CA PHE A 127 -9.10 11.48 -10.16
C PHE A 127 -10.53 11.90 -9.83
N ALA A 128 -10.86 13.15 -10.13
CA ALA A 128 -12.24 13.58 -10.21
C ALA A 128 -12.60 13.62 -11.70
N LYS A 129 -13.67 12.93 -12.10
CA LYS A 129 -14.22 13.08 -13.45
C LYS A 129 -14.65 14.53 -13.61
N ALA A 130 -14.03 15.26 -14.55
CA ALA A 130 -14.49 16.59 -14.93
C ALA A 130 -15.92 16.46 -15.46
N ALA A 131 -16.80 17.33 -14.97
CA ALA A 131 -18.22 17.38 -15.30
C ALA A 131 -18.47 17.57 -16.80
#